data_AF-A0A8H6F1M6-F1
#
_entry.id   AF-A0A8H6F1M6-F1
#
_cell.length_a   1.000
_cell.length_b   1.000
_cell.length_c   1.000
_cell.angle_alpha   90.00
_cell.angle_beta   90.00
_cell.angle_gamma   90.00
#
_symmetry.space_group_name_H-M   'P 1'
#
loop_
_entity.id
_entity.type
_entity.pdbx_description
1 polymer ?
#
loop_
_entity_poly.entity_id
_entity_poly.type
_entity_poly.pdbx_seq_one_letter_code
_entity_poly.pdbx_strand_id
1 'polypeptide(L)'
;MLFEEYGTDHFQTIAINHTGAVGLIIITPYPSKFQNVRLANTSCGYGYSSMKGGVGVRLRYYPEGKYGDNSVELSFAGIHLNAYEGEYYYLQRNANLLRIVRSLDFGDGYGLIKPNNHVFILGDLNYRTTKEYKKTSVVAQNLLSLADQHSEVDTEYVNQLFVQYDELHNALKNGEVLFGFSEGKINFKPSILFLSTAKGKDSKQKNEGLPVVGKYDCIDELLLSDHRPVFAHIDIPFAPPKSIISPMSGCLEIVSTGLTSDESFSGFEQLQGIDNNTHIESGPTAIYLKPTKLDLLIHTLVTPFMDTTIGYGLWFGTTSEGRLVLLIFALLCFSLWYLFYICS
;
A
#
# COMPACT_ATOMS: atom_id res chain seq x y z
N MET A 1 9.15 -10.52 -20.65
CA MET A 1 7.84 -10.34 -21.32
C MET A 1 7.72 -8.94 -21.87
N LEU A 2 7.33 -7.91 -21.10
CA LEU A 2 7.16 -6.53 -21.62
C LEU A 2 8.39 -5.95 -22.33
N PHE A 3 9.60 -6.09 -21.78
CA PHE A 3 10.83 -5.62 -22.44
C PHE A 3 11.27 -6.48 -23.64
N GLU A 4 10.70 -7.68 -23.81
CA GLU A 4 10.93 -8.54 -25.00
C GLU A 4 9.93 -8.20 -26.11
N GLU A 5 8.73 -7.74 -25.74
CA GLU A 5 7.65 -7.30 -26.63
C GLU A 5 7.89 -5.88 -27.18
N TYR A 6 8.36 -4.96 -26.34
CA TYR A 6 8.55 -3.55 -26.69
C TYR A 6 10.02 -3.08 -26.75
N GLY A 7 10.98 -3.94 -26.40
CA GLY A 7 12.39 -3.56 -26.27
C GLY A 7 12.69 -2.75 -24.99
N THR A 8 13.96 -2.70 -24.60
CA THR A 8 14.44 -1.91 -23.45
C THR A 8 14.33 -0.41 -23.68
N ASP A 9 14.72 0.03 -24.88
CA ASP A 9 15.07 1.43 -25.19
C ASP A 9 13.82 2.31 -25.38
N HIS A 10 12.63 1.71 -25.42
CA HIS A 10 11.35 2.38 -25.65
C HIS A 10 10.67 2.84 -24.36
N PHE A 11 11.01 2.28 -23.19
CA PHE A 11 10.39 2.66 -21.91
C PHE A 11 10.91 4.00 -21.40
N GLN A 12 9.98 4.93 -21.15
CA GLN A 12 10.27 6.23 -20.54
C GLN A 12 9.59 6.35 -19.18
N THR A 13 10.30 6.91 -18.21
CA THR A 13 9.76 7.22 -16.88
C THR A 13 8.89 8.47 -16.93
N ILE A 14 7.60 8.32 -16.65
CA ILE A 14 6.62 9.42 -16.64
C ILE A 14 6.33 9.95 -15.23
N ALA A 15 6.70 9.20 -14.19
CA ALA A 15 6.64 9.66 -12.80
C ALA A 15 7.68 8.95 -11.93
N ILE A 16 8.27 9.70 -10.99
CA ILE A 16 8.98 9.18 -9.82
C ILE A 16 8.45 9.97 -8.62
N ASN A 17 8.12 9.29 -7.53
CA ASN A 17 7.77 9.91 -6.25
C ASN A 17 8.29 9.06 -5.09
N HIS A 18 8.68 9.70 -3.98
CA HIS A 18 9.18 9.03 -2.78
C HIS A 18 8.86 9.80 -1.49
N THR A 19 8.75 9.10 -0.38
CA THR A 19 8.81 9.68 0.98
C THR A 19 9.50 8.69 1.93
N GLY A 20 10.46 9.17 2.73
CA GLY A 20 11.34 8.31 3.52
C GLY A 20 12.00 7.22 2.67
N ALA A 21 11.72 5.96 3.00
CA ALA A 21 12.20 4.78 2.27
C ALA A 21 11.16 4.17 1.31
N VAL A 22 10.01 4.82 1.11
CA VAL A 22 8.95 4.36 0.20
C VAL A 22 9.08 5.10 -1.13
N GLY A 23 9.11 4.37 -2.24
CA GLY A 23 9.22 4.93 -3.59
C GLY A 23 8.26 4.28 -4.58
N LEU A 24 7.82 5.06 -5.57
CA LEU A 24 6.95 4.62 -6.67
C LEU A 24 7.44 5.25 -7.98
N ILE A 25 7.62 4.41 -8.99
CA ILE A 25 8.13 4.77 -10.31
C ILE A 25 7.11 4.25 -11.34
N ILE A 26 6.72 5.09 -12.30
CA ILE A 26 5.87 4.68 -13.43
C ILE A 26 6.64 4.86 -14.73
N ILE A 27 6.80 3.76 -15.47
CA ILE A 27 7.44 3.68 -16.78
C ILE A 27 6.43 3.22 -17.84
N THR A 28 6.60 3.65 -19.09
CA THR A 28 5.73 3.24 -20.20
C THR A 28 6.44 3.34 -21.55
N PRO A 29 6.13 2.46 -22.53
CA PRO A 29 6.58 2.64 -23.91
C PRO A 29 5.74 3.66 -24.70
N TYR A 30 4.65 4.19 -24.11
CA TYR A 30 3.72 5.12 -24.76
C TYR A 30 3.54 6.45 -23.99
N PRO A 31 4.62 7.20 -23.70
CA PRO A 31 4.57 8.40 -22.86
C PRO A 31 3.62 9.48 -23.40
N SER A 32 3.46 9.59 -24.72
CA SER A 32 2.52 10.53 -25.37
C SER A 32 1.04 10.25 -25.12
N LYS A 33 0.69 9.09 -24.53
CA LYS A 33 -0.68 8.77 -24.08
C LYS A 33 -0.94 9.17 -22.62
N PHE A 34 0.07 9.62 -21.87
CA PHE A 34 -0.07 9.95 -20.46
C PHE A 34 0.07 11.45 -20.20
N GLN A 35 -0.89 12.02 -19.48
CA GLN A 35 -0.93 13.45 -19.15
C GLN A 35 -1.42 13.68 -17.71
N ASN A 36 -1.37 14.93 -17.24
CA ASN A 36 -1.90 15.35 -15.93
C ASN A 36 -1.34 14.56 -14.73
N VAL A 37 -0.05 14.24 -14.77
CA VAL A 37 0.66 13.59 -13.65
C VAL A 37 0.64 14.49 -12.42
N ARG A 38 0.16 13.95 -11.30
CA ARG A 38 0.07 14.56 -9.98
C ARG A 38 0.71 13.63 -8.96
N LEU A 39 1.52 14.18 -8.08
CA LEU A 39 2.22 13.44 -7.02
C LEU A 39 1.61 13.80 -5.67
N ALA A 40 1.53 12.85 -4.75
CA ALA A 40 1.03 13.03 -3.39
C ALA A 40 1.91 12.24 -2.41
N ASN A 41 2.13 12.74 -1.20
CA ASN A 41 2.90 12.04 -0.15
C ASN A 41 2.21 12.18 1.20
N THR A 42 2.37 11.17 2.06
CA THR A 42 1.82 11.19 3.42
C THR A 42 2.64 10.31 4.37
N SER A 43 2.50 10.56 5.68
CA SER A 43 3.30 9.92 6.72
C SER A 43 2.48 9.57 7.97
N CYS A 44 2.82 8.43 8.54
CA CYS A 44 2.15 7.79 9.68
C CYS A 44 3.09 7.02 10.61
N GLY A 45 4.41 7.20 10.47
CA GLY A 45 5.40 6.67 11.42
C GLY A 45 5.27 7.30 12.81
N TYR A 46 6.18 6.95 13.72
CA TYR A 46 6.20 7.54 15.06
C TYR A 46 6.29 9.08 14.98
N GLY A 47 5.35 9.78 15.62
CA GLY A 47 5.21 11.24 15.51
C GLY A 47 4.72 11.76 14.14
N TYR A 48 4.22 10.89 13.26
CA TYR A 48 3.97 11.15 11.83
C TYR A 48 5.23 11.34 10.96
N SER A 49 6.36 10.74 11.37
CA SER A 49 7.58 10.64 10.55
C SER A 49 7.39 9.80 9.27
N SER A 50 8.23 10.05 8.25
CA SER A 50 8.18 9.39 6.94
C SER A 50 8.72 7.95 6.94
N MET A 51 9.10 7.38 8.10
CA MET A 51 9.51 5.97 8.23
C MET A 51 8.39 4.96 7.93
N LYS A 52 7.14 5.43 7.94
CA LYS A 52 5.91 4.73 7.52
C LYS A 52 4.94 5.74 6.93
N GLY A 53 4.13 5.32 5.97
CA GLY A 53 3.28 6.23 5.20
C GLY A 53 2.96 5.70 3.82
N GLY A 54 2.76 6.62 2.88
CA GLY A 54 2.52 6.27 1.48
C GLY A 54 2.89 7.38 0.51
N VAL A 55 3.15 6.96 -0.72
CA VAL A 55 3.45 7.80 -1.89
C VAL A 55 2.40 7.53 -2.96
N GLY A 56 1.95 8.57 -3.63
CA GLY A 56 0.90 8.53 -4.63
C GLY A 56 1.36 9.08 -5.97
N VAL A 57 0.89 8.47 -7.06
CA VAL A 57 0.90 9.04 -8.41
C VAL A 57 -0.49 8.92 -9.03
N ARG A 58 -1.10 10.04 -9.39
CA ARG A 58 -2.35 10.11 -10.17
C ARG A 58 -2.02 10.65 -11.56
N LEU A 59 -2.57 10.04 -12.60
CA LEU A 59 -2.34 10.44 -13.99
C LEU A 59 -3.56 10.11 -14.87
N ARG A 60 -3.56 10.59 -16.11
CA ARG A 60 -4.56 10.22 -17.11
C ARG A 60 -3.95 9.54 -18.31
N TYR A 61 -4.54 8.40 -18.67
CA TYR A 61 -4.27 7.69 -19.91
C TYR A 61 -5.30 8.11 -20.98
N TYR A 62 -4.82 8.40 -22.18
CA TYR A 62 -5.62 8.76 -23.35
C TYR A 62 -5.45 7.67 -24.41
N PRO A 63 -6.45 6.79 -24.64
CA PRO A 63 -6.33 5.67 -25.57
C PRO A 63 -5.95 6.09 -27.01
N GLU A 64 -6.52 7.21 -27.45
CA GLU A 64 -6.30 7.85 -28.76
C GLU A 64 -5.02 8.70 -28.81
N GLY A 65 -4.33 8.88 -27.69
CA GLY A 65 -3.16 9.76 -27.54
C GLY A 65 -3.51 11.20 -27.15
N LYS A 66 -2.50 12.08 -27.18
CA LYS A 66 -2.51 13.42 -26.56
C LYS A 66 -3.76 14.30 -26.80
N TYR A 67 -4.40 14.15 -27.96
CA TYR A 67 -5.54 14.97 -28.39
C TYR A 67 -6.88 14.23 -28.45
N GLY A 68 -6.97 13.03 -27.85
CA GLY A 68 -8.23 12.31 -27.70
C GLY A 68 -9.14 12.94 -26.65
N ASP A 69 -10.44 12.92 -26.88
CA ASP A 69 -11.44 13.41 -25.91
C ASP A 69 -11.65 12.39 -24.77
N ASN A 70 -11.46 11.10 -25.05
CA ASN A 70 -11.59 10.02 -24.07
C ASN A 70 -10.33 9.89 -23.19
N SER A 71 -10.51 9.89 -21.87
CA SER A 71 -9.41 9.71 -20.91
C SER A 71 -9.81 8.87 -19.70
N VAL A 72 -8.91 8.01 -19.25
CA VAL A 72 -9.04 7.18 -18.04
C VAL A 72 -8.13 7.75 -16.95
N GLU A 73 -8.66 8.06 -15.78
CA GLU A 73 -7.84 8.50 -14.64
C GLU A 73 -7.43 7.29 -13.79
N LEU A 74 -6.12 7.18 -13.52
CA LEU A 74 -5.53 6.09 -12.73
C LEU A 74 -4.76 6.69 -11.55
N SER A 75 -4.92 6.10 -10.37
CA SER A 75 -4.22 6.47 -9.14
C SER A 75 -3.50 5.27 -8.55
N PHE A 76 -2.19 5.38 -8.37
CA PHE A 76 -1.33 4.34 -7.78
C PHE A 76 -0.81 4.83 -6.42
N ALA A 77 -0.84 3.97 -5.41
CA ALA A 77 -0.28 4.23 -4.09
C ALA A 77 0.70 3.13 -3.66
N GLY A 78 1.96 3.52 -3.43
CA GLY A 78 2.94 2.70 -2.71
C GLY A 78 2.84 2.98 -1.21
N ILE A 79 2.56 1.97 -0.40
CA ILE A 79 2.29 2.09 1.03
C ILE A 79 3.26 1.24 1.85
N HIS A 80 3.64 1.72 3.04
CA HIS A 80 4.43 0.97 4.02
C HIS A 80 3.83 1.19 5.43
N LEU A 81 3.16 0.16 5.98
CA LEU A 81 2.44 0.22 7.26
C LEU A 81 3.23 -0.32 8.45
N ASN A 82 2.69 -0.14 9.66
CA ASN A 82 3.36 -0.54 10.91
C ASN A 82 3.55 -2.06 10.98
N ALA A 83 4.80 -2.45 11.23
CA ALA A 83 5.22 -3.82 11.43
C ALA A 83 4.79 -4.38 12.81
N TYR A 84 5.27 -5.57 13.12
CA TYR A 84 4.95 -6.39 14.30
C TYR A 84 3.56 -7.04 14.29
N GLU A 85 3.45 -8.11 15.08
CA GLU A 85 2.25 -8.92 15.22
C GLU A 85 1.47 -8.55 16.49
N GLY A 86 0.15 -8.72 16.46
CA GLY A 86 -0.73 -8.51 17.60
C GLY A 86 -1.86 -7.54 17.31
N GLU A 87 -2.98 -7.70 18.00
CA GLU A 87 -4.20 -6.89 17.84
C GLU A 87 -3.92 -5.37 17.83
N TYR A 88 -3.04 -4.90 18.71
CA TYR A 88 -2.61 -3.50 18.76
C TYR A 88 -2.00 -3.00 17.43
N TYR A 89 -1.14 -3.80 16.80
CA TYR A 89 -0.50 -3.44 15.54
C TYR A 89 -1.43 -3.64 14.34
N TYR A 90 -2.31 -4.65 14.39
CA TYR A 90 -3.40 -4.83 13.42
C TYR A 90 -4.32 -3.60 13.35
N LEU A 91 -4.83 -3.15 14.50
CA LEU A 91 -5.69 -1.96 14.57
C LEU A 91 -4.93 -0.68 14.14
N GLN A 92 -3.62 -0.60 14.41
CA GLN A 92 -2.78 0.48 13.86
C GLN A 92 -2.63 0.41 12.34
N ARG A 93 -2.48 -0.78 11.74
CA ARG A 93 -2.45 -0.93 10.27
C ARG A 93 -3.77 -0.44 9.66
N ASN A 94 -4.92 -0.86 10.19
CA ASN A 94 -6.23 -0.44 9.71
C ASN A 94 -6.40 1.10 9.80
N ALA A 95 -6.07 1.70 10.94
CA ALA A 95 -6.15 3.13 11.15
C ALA A 95 -5.17 3.94 10.27
N ASN A 96 -3.93 3.46 10.10
CA ASN A 96 -2.93 4.10 9.25
C ASN A 96 -3.28 3.98 7.75
N LEU A 97 -3.81 2.84 7.31
CA LEU A 97 -4.25 2.63 5.93
C LEU A 97 -5.38 3.60 5.56
N LEU A 98 -6.42 3.70 6.40
CA LEU A 98 -7.48 4.68 6.21
C LEU A 98 -6.96 6.13 6.22
N ARG A 99 -6.04 6.46 7.12
CA ARG A 99 -5.36 7.77 7.17
C ARG A 99 -4.63 8.06 5.85
N ILE A 100 -3.85 7.12 5.33
CA ILE A 100 -3.06 7.28 4.10
C ILE A 100 -3.98 7.47 2.89
N VAL A 101 -5.02 6.65 2.76
CA VAL A 101 -6.04 6.75 1.69
C VAL A 101 -6.71 8.13 1.69
N ARG A 102 -7.01 8.70 2.87
CA ARG A 102 -7.55 10.07 3.00
C ARG A 102 -6.53 11.17 2.68
N SER A 103 -5.30 11.03 3.16
CA SER A 103 -4.31 12.13 3.24
C SER A 103 -3.29 12.19 2.10
N LEU A 104 -3.32 11.25 1.15
CA LEU A 104 -2.67 11.41 -0.16
C LEU A 104 -3.39 12.51 -0.97
N ASP A 105 -3.05 13.77 -0.70
CA ASP A 105 -3.59 14.93 -1.41
C ASP A 105 -2.89 15.14 -2.76
N PHE A 106 -3.64 15.00 -3.86
CA PHE A 106 -3.15 15.20 -5.23
C PHE A 106 -3.39 16.64 -5.74
N GLY A 107 -3.84 17.56 -4.88
CA GLY A 107 -4.16 18.95 -5.25
C GLY A 107 -5.42 19.08 -6.11
N ASP A 108 -6.37 18.15 -5.99
CA ASP A 108 -7.68 18.17 -6.67
C ASP A 108 -8.87 18.06 -5.71
N GLY A 109 -8.63 18.16 -4.39
CA GLY A 109 -9.66 18.10 -3.35
C GLY A 109 -10.10 16.68 -2.98
N TYR A 110 -9.43 15.66 -3.49
CA TYR A 110 -9.64 14.25 -3.14
C TYR A 110 -8.36 13.61 -2.61
N GLY A 111 -8.54 12.59 -1.75
CA GLY A 111 -7.46 11.72 -1.32
C GLY A 111 -7.08 10.75 -2.45
N LEU A 112 -6.67 9.53 -2.09
CA LEU A 112 -6.43 8.47 -3.05
C LEU A 112 -7.72 8.02 -3.78
N ILE A 113 -8.84 7.95 -3.06
CA ILE A 113 -10.15 7.57 -3.60
C ILE A 113 -10.89 8.81 -4.13
N LYS A 114 -11.46 8.69 -5.33
CA LYS A 114 -12.10 9.75 -6.12
C LYS A 114 -13.09 9.13 -7.12
N PRO A 115 -14.20 9.79 -7.48
CA PRO A 115 -15.08 9.31 -8.55
C PRO A 115 -14.34 9.22 -9.90
N ASN A 116 -14.78 8.31 -10.77
CA ASN A 116 -14.30 8.15 -12.15
C ASN A 116 -12.79 7.88 -12.29
N ASN A 117 -12.22 7.07 -11.39
CA ASN A 117 -10.79 6.84 -11.27
C ASN A 117 -10.49 5.41 -10.79
N HIS A 118 -9.57 4.71 -11.44
CA HIS A 118 -9.10 3.38 -10.98
C HIS A 118 -8.03 3.57 -9.91
N VAL A 119 -8.13 2.83 -8.80
CA VAL A 119 -7.18 2.93 -7.68
C VAL A 119 -6.43 1.62 -7.49
N PHE A 120 -5.11 1.70 -7.44
CA PHE A 120 -4.21 0.58 -7.17
C PHE A 120 -3.42 0.87 -5.90
N ILE A 121 -3.44 -0.06 -4.94
CA ILE A 121 -2.67 0.01 -3.70
C ILE A 121 -1.69 -1.16 -3.71
N LEU A 122 -0.43 -0.88 -3.38
CA LEU A 122 0.67 -1.84 -3.36
C LEU A 122 1.73 -1.46 -2.32
N GLY A 123 2.64 -2.38 -1.99
CA GLY A 123 3.76 -2.16 -1.07
C GLY A 123 3.68 -3.04 0.18
N ASP A 124 4.48 -2.72 1.19
CA ASP A 124 4.54 -3.48 2.44
C ASP A 124 3.44 -3.04 3.41
N LEU A 125 2.25 -3.62 3.23
CA LEU A 125 1.10 -3.42 4.12
C LEU A 125 1.29 -4.08 5.50
N ASN A 126 2.35 -4.86 5.71
CA ASN A 126 2.77 -5.42 7.01
C ASN A 126 1.74 -6.27 7.79
N TYR A 127 0.61 -6.62 7.18
CA TYR A 127 -0.38 -7.56 7.71
C TYR A 127 0.22 -8.96 7.90
N ARG A 128 -0.32 -9.70 8.87
CA ARG A 128 0.26 -10.96 9.38
C ARG A 128 -0.73 -12.12 9.24
N THR A 129 -0.26 -13.34 9.48
CA THR A 129 -1.05 -14.57 9.46
C THR A 129 -1.51 -15.02 10.87
N THR A 130 -1.40 -14.14 11.85
CA THR A 130 -1.75 -14.41 13.26
C THR A 130 -1.76 -13.11 14.05
N LYS A 131 -2.49 -13.09 15.17
CA LYS A 131 -2.51 -12.02 16.18
C LYS A 131 -1.93 -12.47 17.54
N GLU A 132 -1.63 -13.75 17.72
CA GLU A 132 -1.05 -14.32 18.94
C GLU A 132 -0.13 -15.52 18.64
N TYR A 133 1.01 -15.28 17.96
CA TYR A 133 1.93 -16.35 17.58
C TYR A 133 2.40 -17.18 18.77
N LYS A 134 2.01 -18.46 18.76
CA LYS A 134 2.43 -19.49 19.71
C LYS A 134 3.14 -20.58 18.92
N LYS A 135 4.47 -20.65 19.04
CA LYS A 135 5.35 -21.59 18.29
C LYS A 135 4.92 -23.07 18.38
N THR A 136 4.24 -23.46 19.46
CA THR A 136 3.74 -24.81 19.70
C THR A 136 2.31 -25.08 19.19
N SER A 137 1.64 -24.08 18.60
CA SER A 137 0.30 -24.23 18.03
C SER A 137 0.32 -24.91 16.66
N VAL A 138 -0.74 -25.63 16.34
CA VAL A 138 -0.94 -26.25 15.01
C VAL A 138 -0.95 -25.18 13.90
N VAL A 139 -1.50 -24.00 14.17
CA VAL A 139 -1.47 -22.84 13.25
C VAL A 139 -0.03 -22.45 12.91
N ALA A 140 0.82 -22.27 13.92
CA ALA A 140 2.24 -21.96 13.70
C ALA A 140 2.95 -23.09 12.95
N GLN A 141 2.62 -24.36 13.21
CA GLN A 141 3.21 -25.50 12.49
C GLN A 141 2.80 -25.55 11.01
N ASN A 142 1.54 -25.30 10.68
CA ASN A 142 1.04 -25.22 9.31
C ASN A 142 1.63 -24.02 8.55
N LEU A 143 1.79 -22.87 9.21
CA LEU A 143 2.44 -21.70 8.60
C LEU A 143 3.97 -21.91 8.44
N LEU A 144 4.59 -22.67 9.34
CA LEU A 144 6.01 -23.05 9.22
C LEU A 144 6.25 -24.15 8.17
N SER A 145 5.27 -25.00 7.84
CA SER A 145 5.41 -25.93 6.71
C SER A 145 5.31 -25.22 5.35
N LEU A 146 4.61 -24.09 5.26
CA LEU A 146 4.74 -23.19 4.10
C LEU A 146 6.12 -22.54 3.99
N ALA A 147 6.83 -22.39 5.11
CA ALA A 147 8.20 -21.87 5.15
C ALA A 147 9.26 -22.93 4.82
N ASP A 148 8.96 -24.23 4.95
CA ASP A 148 9.79 -25.31 4.41
C ASP A 148 9.51 -25.51 2.93
N GLN A 149 10.07 -24.61 2.12
CA GLN A 149 9.77 -24.58 0.70
C GLN A 149 10.44 -25.69 -0.12
N HIS A 150 11.26 -26.57 0.49
CA HIS A 150 11.75 -27.79 -0.16
C HIS A 150 10.62 -28.79 -0.45
N SER A 151 9.49 -28.67 0.24
CA SER A 151 8.26 -29.36 -0.12
C SER A 151 7.61 -28.72 -1.37
N GLU A 152 7.24 -29.57 -2.34
CA GLU A 152 6.18 -29.22 -3.28
C GLU A 152 4.86 -29.12 -2.48
N VAL A 153 4.48 -27.90 -2.14
CA VAL A 153 3.24 -27.61 -1.43
C VAL A 153 2.16 -27.32 -2.47
N ASP A 154 1.00 -27.98 -2.33
CA ASP A 154 -0.18 -27.71 -3.14
C ASP A 154 -0.59 -26.23 -3.05
N THR A 155 -0.74 -25.57 -4.20
CA THR A 155 -1.22 -24.20 -4.31
C THR A 155 -2.58 -23.99 -3.65
N GLU A 156 -3.43 -25.02 -3.61
CA GLU A 156 -4.73 -24.94 -2.95
C GLU A 156 -4.59 -25.02 -1.42
N TYR A 157 -3.61 -25.75 -0.88
CA TYR A 157 -3.28 -25.72 0.56
C TYR A 157 -2.68 -24.36 0.96
N VAL A 158 -1.82 -23.76 0.11
CA VAL A 158 -1.34 -22.38 0.30
C VAL A 158 -2.53 -21.41 0.37
N ASN A 159 -3.49 -21.53 -0.55
CA ASN A 159 -4.65 -20.64 -0.59
C ASN A 159 -5.59 -20.85 0.61
N GLN A 160 -5.83 -22.09 1.04
CA GLN A 160 -6.61 -22.40 2.24
C GLN A 160 -6.01 -21.76 3.49
N LEU A 161 -4.68 -21.82 3.66
CA LEU A 161 -4.00 -21.17 4.80
C LEU A 161 -4.04 -19.64 4.69
N PHE A 162 -3.95 -19.06 3.49
CA PHE A 162 -4.15 -17.62 3.28
C PHE A 162 -5.56 -17.18 3.69
N VAL A 163 -6.61 -17.80 3.14
CA VAL A 163 -8.02 -17.50 3.44
C VAL A 163 -8.33 -17.67 4.93
N GLN A 164 -7.74 -18.68 5.58
CA GLN A 164 -7.99 -18.95 7.00
C GLN A 164 -7.28 -17.98 7.97
N TYR A 165 -6.09 -17.48 7.62
CA TYR A 165 -5.20 -16.84 8.60
C TYR A 165 -4.74 -15.42 8.27
N ASP A 166 -4.80 -14.97 7.02
CA ASP A 166 -4.26 -13.66 6.64
C ASP A 166 -5.11 -12.49 7.18
N GLU A 167 -4.47 -11.56 7.90
CA GLU A 167 -5.12 -10.40 8.50
C GLU A 167 -5.71 -9.44 7.45
N LEU A 168 -5.10 -9.26 6.27
CA LEU A 168 -5.60 -8.35 5.24
C LEU A 168 -6.81 -8.95 4.52
N HIS A 169 -6.74 -10.23 4.17
CA HIS A 169 -7.88 -10.98 3.61
C HIS A 169 -9.10 -10.91 4.53
N ASN A 170 -8.89 -11.16 5.83
CA ASN A 170 -9.96 -11.07 6.83
C ASN A 170 -10.44 -9.61 7.03
N ALA A 171 -9.55 -8.62 7.06
CA ALA A 171 -9.94 -7.20 7.17
C ALA A 171 -10.73 -6.70 5.94
N LEU A 172 -10.43 -7.19 4.74
CA LEU A 172 -11.21 -6.96 3.52
C LEU A 172 -12.58 -7.65 3.61
N LYS A 173 -12.61 -8.95 3.94
CA LYS A 173 -13.85 -9.74 4.04
C LYS A 173 -14.82 -9.20 5.10
N ASN A 174 -14.30 -8.74 6.23
CA ASN A 174 -15.09 -8.16 7.33
C ASN A 174 -15.55 -6.71 7.07
N GLY A 175 -15.05 -6.04 6.01
CA GLY A 175 -15.30 -4.61 5.79
C GLY A 175 -14.66 -3.72 6.85
N GLU A 176 -13.45 -4.04 7.31
CA GLU A 176 -12.67 -3.22 8.25
C GLU A 176 -11.76 -2.22 7.54
N VAL A 177 -11.28 -2.56 6.34
CA VAL A 177 -10.40 -1.73 5.50
C VAL A 177 -10.75 -1.85 4.03
N LEU A 178 -10.23 -0.92 3.21
CA LEU A 178 -10.23 -1.00 1.74
C LEU A 178 -11.60 -1.35 1.12
N PHE A 179 -12.66 -0.75 1.64
CA PHE A 179 -14.02 -0.82 1.11
C PHE A 179 -14.04 -0.62 -0.41
N GLY A 180 -14.64 -1.56 -1.15
CA GLY A 180 -14.75 -1.50 -2.61
C GLY A 180 -13.47 -1.82 -3.39
N PHE A 181 -12.43 -2.36 -2.75
CA PHE A 181 -11.27 -2.98 -3.39
C PHE A 181 -11.42 -4.50 -3.40
N SER A 182 -10.64 -5.18 -4.24
CA SER A 182 -10.54 -6.63 -4.32
C SER A 182 -9.10 -7.05 -4.60
N GLU A 183 -8.67 -8.20 -4.08
CA GLU A 183 -7.34 -8.76 -4.34
C GLU A 183 -7.41 -9.99 -5.28
N GLY A 184 -6.33 -10.28 -6.00
CA GLY A 184 -6.21 -11.51 -6.79
C GLY A 184 -6.03 -12.74 -5.89
N LYS A 185 -6.38 -13.94 -6.37
CA LYS A 185 -6.17 -15.18 -5.61
C LYS A 185 -4.68 -15.37 -5.30
N ILE A 186 -4.31 -15.42 -4.03
CA ILE A 186 -2.94 -15.74 -3.62
C ILE A 186 -2.75 -17.26 -3.66
N ASN A 187 -1.96 -17.70 -4.64
CA ASN A 187 -1.54 -19.09 -4.85
C ASN A 187 -0.02 -19.29 -4.62
N PHE A 188 0.69 -18.26 -4.13
CA PHE A 188 2.14 -18.24 -3.96
C PHE A 188 2.54 -18.25 -2.47
N LYS A 189 3.73 -18.78 -2.16
CA LYS A 189 4.25 -18.88 -0.78
C LYS A 189 4.51 -17.48 -0.20
N PRO A 190 4.46 -17.28 1.14
CA PRO A 190 4.61 -15.95 1.76
C PRO A 190 5.87 -15.19 1.30
N SER A 191 5.71 -13.90 0.98
CA SER A 191 6.75 -13.06 0.35
C SER A 191 7.81 -12.50 1.31
N ILE A 192 7.98 -13.12 2.48
CA ILE A 192 9.05 -12.83 3.45
C ILE A 192 9.79 -14.15 3.74
N LEU A 193 11.12 -14.08 3.90
CA LEU A 193 12.05 -15.24 3.99
C LEU A 193 11.49 -16.40 4.84
N PHE A 194 11.63 -17.67 4.43
CA PHE A 194 12.82 -18.25 3.80
C PHE A 194 12.61 -19.01 2.48
N LEU A 195 13.74 -19.29 1.80
CA LEU A 195 13.92 -19.87 0.45
C LEU A 195 13.15 -21.19 0.22
N SER A 196 12.83 -21.65 -1.00
CA SER A 196 12.51 -21.13 -2.36
C SER A 196 12.15 -22.41 -3.17
N THR A 197 11.15 -22.58 -4.04
CA THR A 197 10.28 -21.69 -4.86
C THR A 197 8.87 -22.32 -5.10
N ALA A 198 8.01 -21.72 -5.96
CA ALA A 198 7.02 -22.39 -6.83
C ALA A 198 6.44 -21.44 -7.94
N LYS A 199 5.69 -21.95 -8.94
CA LYS A 199 5.02 -21.12 -10.00
C LYS A 199 3.58 -21.53 -10.28
N GLY A 200 2.64 -20.59 -10.14
CA GLY A 200 1.21 -20.77 -10.44
C GLY A 200 0.73 -20.27 -11.81
N LYS A 201 -0.48 -20.71 -12.20
CA LYS A 201 -1.30 -20.20 -13.32
C LYS A 201 -2.78 -20.20 -12.90
N ASP A 202 -3.44 -19.05 -13.03
CA ASP A 202 -4.91 -18.94 -12.87
C ASP A 202 -5.63 -18.85 -14.22
N SER A 203 -6.93 -19.15 -14.20
CA SER A 203 -7.79 -19.20 -15.39
C SER A 203 -8.57 -17.90 -15.59
N LYS A 204 -8.75 -17.46 -16.84
CA LYS A 204 -9.51 -16.23 -17.16
C LYS A 204 -11.00 -16.55 -17.32
N GLN A 205 -11.84 -16.10 -16.39
CA GLN A 205 -13.19 -15.65 -16.72
C GLN A 205 -13.14 -14.19 -17.21
N LYS A 206 -14.05 -13.82 -18.11
CA LYS A 206 -13.99 -12.56 -18.86
C LYS A 206 -15.34 -11.82 -18.82
N ASN A 207 -15.57 -11.06 -17.75
CA ASN A 207 -16.71 -10.16 -17.64
C ASN A 207 -16.36 -8.82 -18.28
N GLU A 208 -17.19 -8.34 -19.21
CA GLU A 208 -16.93 -7.10 -19.95
C GLU A 208 -17.35 -5.87 -19.12
N GLY A 209 -16.39 -5.33 -18.36
CA GLY A 209 -16.58 -4.15 -17.51
C GLY A 209 -15.63 -4.06 -16.32
N LEU A 210 -15.12 -5.21 -15.86
CA LEU A 210 -14.21 -5.29 -14.70
C LEU A 210 -12.73 -5.44 -15.12
N PRO A 211 -11.77 -5.08 -14.23
CA PRO A 211 -10.37 -5.45 -14.41
C PRO A 211 -10.19 -6.97 -14.43
N VAL A 212 -9.19 -7.46 -15.18
CA VAL A 212 -8.86 -8.90 -15.23
C VAL A 212 -7.40 -9.09 -14.84
N VAL A 213 -7.15 -9.77 -13.72
CA VAL A 213 -5.80 -10.19 -13.31
C VAL A 213 -5.34 -11.30 -14.26
N GLY A 214 -4.31 -11.01 -15.06
CA GLY A 214 -3.65 -12.00 -15.92
C GLY A 214 -2.59 -12.82 -15.17
N LYS A 215 -1.99 -12.26 -14.11
CA LYS A 215 -1.18 -12.98 -13.11
C LYS A 215 -1.00 -12.15 -11.84
N TYR A 216 -0.95 -12.79 -10.67
CA TYR A 216 -0.51 -12.20 -9.40
C TYR A 216 0.42 -13.23 -8.72
N ASP A 217 1.70 -12.89 -8.52
CA ASP A 217 2.72 -13.86 -8.14
C ASP A 217 3.99 -13.24 -7.51
N CYS A 218 4.85 -14.10 -6.96
CA CYS A 218 6.15 -13.80 -6.37
C CYS A 218 7.30 -13.97 -7.39
N ILE A 219 8.43 -13.29 -7.18
CA ILE A 219 9.72 -13.57 -7.86
C ILE A 219 10.67 -14.24 -6.87
N ASP A 220 10.54 -15.55 -6.71
CA ASP A 220 11.32 -16.34 -5.75
C ASP A 220 12.83 -16.33 -6.02
N GLU A 221 13.24 -16.07 -7.26
CA GLU A 221 14.65 -16.07 -7.68
C GLU A 221 15.44 -14.84 -7.21
N LEU A 222 14.79 -13.76 -6.75
CA LEU A 222 15.49 -12.54 -6.30
C LEU A 222 15.71 -12.53 -4.77
N LEU A 223 16.93 -12.88 -4.37
CA LEU A 223 17.31 -13.13 -2.97
C LEU A 223 18.01 -11.95 -2.27
N LEU A 224 17.90 -10.73 -2.81
CA LEU A 224 18.63 -9.54 -2.33
C LEU A 224 18.04 -8.88 -1.08
N SER A 225 16.88 -9.33 -0.61
CA SER A 225 16.20 -8.85 0.59
C SER A 225 15.57 -10.02 1.35
N ASP A 226 15.24 -9.76 2.61
CA ASP A 226 14.33 -10.58 3.42
C ASP A 226 12.90 -10.65 2.84
N HIS A 227 12.45 -9.62 2.13
CA HIS A 227 11.24 -9.65 1.30
C HIS A 227 11.51 -10.12 -0.15
N ARG A 228 10.50 -10.71 -0.80
CA ARG A 228 10.48 -11.03 -2.23
C ARG A 228 9.72 -9.96 -3.02
N PRO A 229 10.09 -9.68 -4.29
CA PRO A 229 9.25 -8.89 -5.18
C PRO A 229 7.95 -9.62 -5.48
N VAL A 230 6.81 -8.95 -5.25
CA VAL A 230 5.49 -9.39 -5.71
C VAL A 230 5.11 -8.55 -6.92
N PHE A 231 4.46 -9.17 -7.93
CA PHE A 231 4.02 -8.48 -9.14
C PHE A 231 2.61 -8.88 -9.54
N ALA A 232 1.90 -7.93 -10.16
CA ALA A 232 0.59 -8.14 -10.76
C ALA A 232 0.59 -7.70 -12.23
N HIS A 233 -0.08 -8.47 -13.08
CA HIS A 233 -0.44 -8.09 -14.45
C HIS A 233 -1.96 -8.00 -14.53
N ILE A 234 -2.49 -6.83 -14.91
CA ILE A 234 -3.92 -6.53 -14.87
C ILE A 234 -4.33 -5.88 -16.19
N ASP A 235 -5.29 -6.49 -16.89
CA ASP A 235 -6.01 -5.86 -18.00
C ASP A 235 -7.02 -4.86 -17.40
N ILE A 236 -6.91 -3.56 -17.72
CA ILE A 236 -7.74 -2.49 -17.13
C ILE A 236 -8.77 -1.98 -18.16
N PRO A 237 -10.08 -1.96 -17.85
CA PRO A 237 -11.11 -1.41 -18.75
C PRO A 237 -11.03 0.12 -18.83
N PHE A 238 -11.53 0.71 -19.92
CA PHE A 238 -11.58 2.17 -20.07
C PHE A 238 -12.75 2.83 -19.31
N ALA A 239 -13.75 2.05 -18.89
CA ALA A 239 -14.81 2.51 -18.02
C ALA A 239 -14.31 2.49 -16.56
N PRO A 240 -14.41 3.60 -15.81
CA PRO A 240 -14.02 3.62 -14.41
C PRO A 240 -15.03 2.87 -13.53
N PRO A 241 -14.59 2.34 -12.37
CA PRO A 241 -15.49 1.69 -11.42
C PRO A 241 -16.50 2.68 -10.83
N LYS A 242 -17.62 2.15 -10.32
CA LYS A 242 -18.61 2.94 -9.56
C LYS A 242 -17.95 3.70 -8.41
N SER A 243 -18.41 4.94 -8.19
CA SER A 243 -17.89 5.75 -7.08
C SER A 243 -18.39 5.22 -5.73
N ILE A 244 -17.45 4.84 -4.87
CA ILE A 244 -17.67 4.53 -3.45
C ILE A 244 -17.53 5.76 -2.54
N ILE A 245 -17.31 6.95 -3.11
CA ILE A 245 -17.17 8.21 -2.37
C ILE A 245 -18.21 9.23 -2.84
N SER A 246 -18.88 9.84 -1.87
CA SER A 246 -19.82 10.93 -2.07
C SER A 246 -19.12 12.16 -2.65
N PRO A 247 -19.48 12.67 -3.84
CA PRO A 247 -18.92 13.92 -4.34
C PRO A 247 -19.22 15.09 -3.41
N MET A 248 -20.43 15.10 -2.82
CA MET A 248 -20.93 16.15 -1.93
C MET A 248 -20.32 16.07 -0.53
N SER A 249 -20.51 14.97 0.21
CA SER A 249 -20.03 14.90 1.60
C SER A 249 -18.53 14.61 1.71
N GLY A 250 -17.92 13.94 0.72
CA GLY A 250 -16.55 13.43 0.82
C GLY A 250 -16.40 12.19 1.71
N CYS A 251 -17.50 11.62 2.21
CA CYS A 251 -17.50 10.35 2.92
C CYS A 251 -17.60 9.14 1.97
N LEU A 252 -17.18 7.98 2.45
CA LEU A 252 -17.49 6.68 1.85
C LEU A 252 -19.02 6.47 1.84
N GLU A 253 -19.57 6.07 0.70
CA GLU A 253 -20.95 5.61 0.51
C GLU A 253 -20.92 4.08 0.30
N ILE A 254 -21.71 3.33 1.08
CA ILE A 254 -21.72 1.87 1.00
C ILE A 254 -22.73 1.46 -0.09
N VAL A 255 -22.20 1.16 -1.28
CA VAL A 255 -22.90 0.32 -2.26
C VAL A 255 -22.94 -1.10 -1.72
N SER A 256 -24.08 -1.77 -1.77
CA SER A 256 -24.24 -3.09 -1.16
C SER A 256 -23.40 -4.14 -1.89
N THR A 257 -22.35 -4.63 -1.25
CA THR A 257 -21.73 -5.91 -1.59
C THR A 257 -22.68 -7.00 -1.10
N GLY A 258 -23.52 -7.52 -2.00
CA GLY A 258 -24.51 -8.58 -1.69
C GLY A 258 -23.92 -9.95 -1.31
N LEU A 259 -22.64 -9.98 -0.93
CA LEU A 259 -21.94 -11.16 -0.45
C LEU A 259 -22.47 -11.54 0.92
N THR A 260 -23.20 -12.65 1.00
CA THR A 260 -23.41 -13.36 2.26
C THR A 260 -22.06 -13.95 2.74
N SER A 261 -22.01 -14.43 3.99
CA SER A 261 -20.78 -14.98 4.60
C SER A 261 -20.16 -16.18 3.86
N ASP A 262 -20.93 -16.79 2.96
CA ASP A 262 -20.78 -18.16 2.48
C ASP A 262 -20.26 -18.23 1.02
N GLU A 263 -20.23 -17.11 0.29
CA GLU A 263 -19.58 -17.05 -1.02
C GLU A 263 -18.05 -16.89 -0.89
N SER A 264 -17.32 -17.45 -1.86
CA SER A 264 -15.87 -17.50 -1.89
C SER A 264 -15.25 -16.13 -2.11
N PHE A 265 -14.48 -15.63 -1.13
CA PHE A 265 -13.85 -14.30 -1.21
C PHE A 265 -12.59 -14.30 -2.12
N SER A 266 -12.69 -14.89 -3.30
CA SER A 266 -11.57 -15.13 -4.23
C SER A 266 -11.76 -14.39 -5.56
N GLY A 267 -11.08 -13.25 -5.71
CA GLY A 267 -11.07 -12.47 -6.95
C GLY A 267 -12.14 -11.40 -7.03
N PHE A 268 -12.63 -11.13 -8.25
CA PHE A 268 -13.43 -9.94 -8.56
C PHE A 268 -14.94 -10.06 -8.25
N GLU A 269 -15.39 -11.14 -7.61
CA GLU A 269 -16.80 -11.38 -7.27
C GLU A 269 -17.39 -10.23 -6.42
N GLN A 270 -16.60 -9.63 -5.53
CA GLN A 270 -16.98 -8.43 -4.77
C GLN A 270 -17.23 -7.20 -5.66
N LEU A 271 -16.40 -6.97 -6.69
CA LEU A 271 -16.63 -5.88 -7.65
C LEU A 271 -17.82 -6.18 -8.56
N GLN A 272 -18.04 -7.45 -8.92
CA GLN A 272 -19.20 -7.86 -9.71
C GLN A 272 -20.51 -7.69 -8.93
N GLY A 273 -20.53 -7.95 -7.62
CA GLY A 273 -21.66 -7.63 -6.74
C GLY A 273 -21.94 -6.12 -6.69
N ILE A 274 -20.90 -5.30 -6.52
CA ILE A 274 -21.01 -3.82 -6.56
C ILE A 274 -21.51 -3.34 -7.93
N ASP A 275 -21.04 -3.92 -9.04
CA ASP A 275 -21.37 -3.46 -10.39
C ASP A 275 -22.76 -3.91 -10.86
N ASN A 276 -23.23 -5.07 -10.40
CA ASN A 276 -24.62 -5.50 -10.58
C ASN A 276 -25.61 -4.67 -9.74
N ASN A 277 -25.25 -4.30 -8.50
CA ASN A 277 -26.15 -3.58 -7.60
C ASN A 277 -26.27 -2.09 -7.93
N THR A 278 -27.48 -1.65 -8.27
CA THR A 278 -27.82 -0.23 -8.56
C THR A 278 -28.32 0.54 -7.34
N HIS A 279 -28.55 -0.13 -6.21
CA HIS A 279 -29.08 0.46 -4.99
C HIS A 279 -27.97 0.77 -3.97
N ILE A 280 -27.92 2.03 -3.55
CA ILE A 280 -27.20 2.46 -2.34
C ILE A 280 -28.11 2.14 -1.16
N GLU A 281 -27.84 1.02 -0.46
CA GLU A 281 -28.66 0.59 0.68
C GLU A 281 -28.36 1.37 1.96
N SER A 282 -27.16 1.95 2.09
CA SER A 282 -26.75 2.74 3.25
C SER A 282 -26.14 4.07 2.82
N GLY A 283 -26.54 5.15 3.50
CA GLY A 283 -26.11 6.51 3.19
C GLY A 283 -24.62 6.80 3.44
N PRO A 284 -24.17 8.05 3.24
CA PRO A 284 -22.78 8.43 3.49
C PRO A 284 -22.40 8.15 4.95
N THR A 285 -21.35 7.37 5.12
CA THR A 285 -20.83 6.94 6.42
C THR A 285 -20.12 8.09 7.16
N ALA A 286 -19.67 7.83 8.39
CA ALA A 286 -18.74 8.72 9.11
C ALA A 286 -17.30 8.70 8.56
N ILE A 287 -16.99 7.85 7.56
CA ILE A 287 -15.63 7.65 7.05
C ILE A 287 -15.32 8.71 5.98
N TYR A 288 -14.73 9.83 6.41
CA TYR A 288 -14.33 10.93 5.53
C TYR A 288 -13.01 10.63 4.78
N LEU A 289 -13.03 10.74 3.44
CA LEU A 289 -11.96 10.29 2.53
C LEU A 289 -11.28 11.42 1.74
N LYS A 290 -11.65 12.68 1.94
CA LYS A 290 -10.94 13.85 1.36
C LYS A 290 -9.85 14.37 2.31
N PRO A 291 -8.78 15.04 1.84
CA PRO A 291 -7.70 15.53 2.69
C PRO A 291 -8.21 16.61 3.64
N THR A 292 -7.78 16.58 4.90
CA THR A 292 -8.22 17.56 5.91
C THR A 292 -7.15 18.63 6.18
N LYS A 293 -7.57 19.76 6.78
CA LYS A 293 -6.63 20.78 7.28
C LYS A 293 -5.63 20.23 8.31
N LEU A 294 -5.99 19.18 9.04
CA LEU A 294 -5.10 18.50 9.99
C LEU A 294 -4.05 17.64 9.24
N ASP A 295 -4.44 16.98 8.15
CA ASP A 295 -3.49 16.23 7.31
C ASP A 295 -2.47 17.18 6.67
N LEU A 296 -2.94 18.33 6.13
CA LEU A 296 -2.08 19.39 5.60
C LEU A 296 -1.13 19.96 6.67
N LEU A 297 -1.63 20.23 7.89
CA LEU A 297 -0.80 20.70 9.01
C LEU A 297 0.30 19.70 9.38
N ILE A 298 -0.04 18.41 9.44
CA ILE A 298 0.91 17.35 9.78
C ILE A 298 1.97 17.23 8.68
N HIS A 299 1.57 17.14 7.41
CA HIS A 299 2.51 17.05 6.28
C HIS A 299 3.42 18.28 6.18
N THR A 300 2.91 19.49 6.44
CA THR A 300 3.67 20.74 6.23
C THR A 300 4.61 21.07 7.39
N LEU A 301 4.25 20.74 8.64
CA LEU A 301 5.02 21.14 9.83
C LEU A 301 5.50 19.97 10.69
N VAL A 302 4.63 19.00 10.96
CA VAL A 302 4.92 17.95 11.97
C VAL A 302 5.85 16.87 11.40
N THR A 303 5.59 16.39 10.19
CA THR A 303 6.43 15.39 9.53
C THR A 303 7.86 15.90 9.32
N PRO A 304 8.12 17.09 8.73
CA PRO A 304 9.48 17.61 8.58
C PRO A 304 10.21 17.82 9.91
N PHE A 305 9.50 18.29 10.95
CA PHE A 305 10.06 18.45 12.29
C PHE A 305 10.48 17.10 12.91
N MET A 306 9.62 16.08 12.79
CA MET A 306 9.90 14.76 13.33
C MET A 306 10.98 14.02 12.56
N ASP A 307 10.99 14.11 11.23
CA ASP A 307 12.04 13.52 10.40
C ASP A 307 13.40 14.18 10.67
N THR A 308 13.43 15.51 10.86
CA THR A 308 14.63 16.24 11.29
C THR A 308 15.10 15.77 12.67
N THR A 309 14.18 15.63 13.63
CA THR A 309 14.48 15.23 15.00
C THR A 309 15.01 13.79 15.09
N ILE A 310 14.36 12.86 14.38
CA ILE A 310 14.76 11.44 14.31
C ILE A 310 16.08 11.31 13.53
N GLY A 311 16.22 12.02 12.41
CA GLY A 311 17.44 12.02 11.59
C GLY A 311 18.67 12.48 12.36
N TYR A 312 18.60 13.63 13.05
CA TYR A 312 19.70 14.08 13.91
C TYR A 312 19.92 13.15 15.11
N GLY A 313 18.86 12.65 15.76
CA GLY A 313 18.99 11.69 16.87
C GLY A 313 19.73 10.40 16.46
N LEU A 314 19.38 9.84 15.30
CA LEU A 314 20.07 8.70 14.70
C LEU A 314 21.51 9.06 14.33
N TRP A 315 21.76 10.20 13.70
CA TRP A 315 23.11 10.65 13.33
C TRP A 315 24.03 10.80 14.54
N PHE A 316 23.55 11.48 15.60
CA PHE A 316 24.24 11.66 16.87
C PHE A 316 24.54 10.33 17.59
N GLY A 317 23.61 9.37 17.55
CA GLY A 317 23.81 8.06 18.18
C GLY A 317 24.74 7.14 17.39
N THR A 318 24.55 7.04 16.08
CA THR A 318 25.16 6.00 15.22
C THR A 318 26.49 6.39 14.60
N THR A 319 26.72 7.65 14.24
CA THR A 319 27.95 8.09 13.57
C THR A 319 29.07 8.48 14.55
N SER A 320 30.32 8.37 14.12
CA SER A 320 31.50 8.86 14.85
C SER A 320 31.45 10.38 15.04
N GLU A 321 31.07 11.07 13.97
CA GLU A 321 31.02 12.52 13.81
C GLU A 321 29.93 13.13 14.71
N GLY A 322 28.74 12.52 14.73
CA GLY A 322 27.66 12.91 15.61
C GLY A 322 28.02 12.71 17.09
N ARG A 323 28.62 11.58 17.47
CA ARG A 323 29.09 11.36 18.84
C ARG A 323 30.20 12.34 19.24
N LEU A 324 31.07 12.73 18.31
CA LEU A 324 32.10 13.76 18.56
C LEU A 324 31.47 15.14 18.79
N VAL A 325 30.45 15.54 18.02
CA VAL A 325 29.71 16.79 18.24
C VAL A 325 28.99 16.78 19.59
N LEU A 326 28.36 15.68 19.99
CA LEU A 326 27.79 15.54 21.33
C LEU A 326 28.84 15.67 22.44
N LEU A 327 30.02 15.06 22.27
CA LEU A 327 31.12 15.17 23.24
C LEU A 327 31.61 16.62 23.37
N ILE A 328 31.81 17.33 22.25
CA ILE A 328 32.20 18.74 22.25
C ILE A 328 31.13 19.59 22.95
N PHE A 329 29.86 19.38 22.65
CA PHE A 329 28.76 20.11 23.31
C PHE A 329 28.69 19.83 24.82
N ALA A 330 28.83 18.56 25.23
CA ALA A 330 28.86 18.19 26.65
C ALA A 330 30.04 18.82 27.40
N LEU A 331 31.24 18.84 26.78
CA LEU A 331 32.42 19.50 27.34
C LEU A 331 32.23 21.03 27.45
N LEU A 332 31.64 21.68 26.44
CA LEU A 332 31.34 23.11 26.49
C LEU A 332 30.32 23.44 27.59
N CYS A 333 29.24 22.67 27.71
CA CYS A 333 28.25 22.82 28.79
C CYS A 333 28.88 22.60 30.17
N PHE A 334 29.75 21.60 30.33
CA PHE A 334 30.49 21.37 31.56
C PHE A 334 31.46 22.53 31.89
N SER A 335 32.20 23.04 30.90
CA SER A 335 33.10 24.19 31.08
C SER A 335 32.36 25.47 31.47
N LEU A 336 31.21 25.74 30.84
CA LEU A 336 30.35 26.87 31.21
C LEU A 336 29.80 26.71 32.63
N TRP A 337 29.26 25.53 32.96
CA TRP A 337 28.77 25.23 34.32
C TRP A 337 29.88 25.39 35.38
N TYR A 338 31.08 24.86 35.12
CA TYR A 338 32.25 24.99 35.99
C TYR A 338 32.61 26.46 36.23
N LEU A 339 32.71 27.26 35.16
CA LEU A 339 33.01 28.70 35.27
C LEU A 339 31.94 29.44 36.09
N PHE A 340 30.65 29.17 35.87
CA PHE A 340 29.58 29.81 36.62
C PHE A 340 29.52 29.38 38.11
N TYR A 341 29.83 28.13 38.45
CA TYR A 341 29.69 27.60 39.82
C TYR A 341 30.96 27.66 40.68
N ILE A 342 32.16 27.85 40.10
CA ILE A 342 33.44 27.82 40.82
C ILE A 342 34.22 29.14 40.69
N CYS A 343 33.85 30.03 39.77
CA CYS A 343 34.43 31.37 39.64
C CYS A 343 33.46 32.52 39.99
N SER A 344 32.34 32.20 40.66
CA SER A 344 31.39 33.16 41.26
C SER A 344 31.38 33.04 42.78
#